data_AF-A0A2G2MLF2-F1
#
_entry.id   AF-A0A2G2MLF2-F1
#
_cell.length_a   1.000
_cell.length_b   1.000
_cell.length_c   1.000
_cell.angle_alpha   90.00
_cell.angle_beta   90.00
_cell.angle_gamma   90.00
#
_symmetry.space_group_name_H-M   'P 1'
#
loop_
_entity.id
_entity.type
_entity.pdbx_description
1 polymer ?
#
loop_
_entity_poly.entity_id
_entity_poly.type
_entity_poly.pdbx_seq_one_letter_code
_entity_poly.pdbx_strand_id
1 'polypeptide(L)' 'MEFLNVIGSIFMFFLFVAWIWVVISVITDIFRSDDLDGWGKGLWMMFVIITPWLGVLLYLIFRGEGMQKRSMQ' A
#
# COMPACT_ATOMS: atom_id res chain seq x y z
N MET A 1 22.04 -16.29 -21.76
CA MET A 1 21.58 -16.38 -20.35
C MET A 1 21.88 -15.10 -19.55
N GLU A 2 22.98 -14.37 -19.82
CA GLU A 2 23.34 -13.12 -19.11
C GLU A 2 22.31 -11.97 -19.24
N PHE A 3 21.82 -11.68 -20.46
CA PHE A 3 20.95 -10.52 -20.70
C PHE A 3 19.61 -10.58 -19.94
N LEU A 4 18.96 -11.76 -19.92
CA LEU A 4 17.69 -11.94 -19.20
C LEU A 4 17.84 -11.81 -17.69
N ASN A 5 19.00 -12.21 -17.13
CA ASN A 5 19.29 -12.05 -15.72
C ASN A 5 19.44 -10.57 -15.32
N VAL A 6 20.07 -9.76 -16.19
CA VAL A 6 20.21 -8.31 -15.97
C VAL A 6 18.86 -7.60 -16.06
N ILE A 7 18.02 -7.95 -17.05
CA ILE A 7 16.66 -7.41 -17.11
C ILE A 7 15.85 -7.82 -15.87
N GLY A 8 15.94 -9.09 -15.46
CA GLY A 8 15.25 -9.60 -14.28
C GLY A 8 15.67 -8.89 -13.00
N SER A 9 16.96 -8.57 -12.83
CA SER A 9 17.44 -7.84 -11.65
C SER A 9 16.96 -6.40 -11.60
N ILE A 10 16.96 -5.68 -12.74
CA ILE A 10 16.40 -4.33 -12.86
C ILE A 10 14.90 -4.34 -12.56
N PHE A 11 14.17 -5.32 -13.11
CA PHE A 11 12.73 -5.47 -12.86
C PHE A 11 12.43 -5.76 -11.39
N MET A 12 13.19 -6.66 -10.75
CA MET A 12 13.07 -6.94 -9.31
C MET A 12 13.37 -5.70 -8.46
N PHE A 13 14.39 -4.92 -8.83
CA PHE A 13 14.70 -3.66 -8.16
C PHE A 13 13.56 -2.63 -8.30
N PHE A 14 13.01 -2.49 -9.52
CA PHE A 14 11.84 -1.65 -9.75
C PHE A 14 10.65 -2.09 -8.90
N LEU A 15 10.34 -3.40 -8.85
CA LEU A 15 9.26 -3.93 -8.01
C LEU A 15 9.51 -3.66 -6.52
N PHE A 16 10.75 -3.74 -6.05
CA PHE A 16 11.09 -3.40 -4.68
C PHE A 16 10.84 -1.92 -4.37
N VAL A 17 11.25 -1.00 -5.25
CA VAL A 17 10.98 0.44 -5.09
C VAL A 17 9.48 0.73 -5.17
N ALA A 18 8.79 0.14 -6.14
CA ALA A 18 7.33 0.25 -6.28
C ALA A 18 6.61 -0.28 -5.03
N TRP A 19 7.10 -1.36 -4.44
CA TRP A 19 6.56 -1.93 -3.21
C TRP A 19 6.68 -0.96 -2.03
N ILE A 20 7.84 -0.34 -1.84
CA ILE A 20 8.04 0.71 -0.83
C ILE A 20 7.06 1.87 -1.07
N TRP A 21 6.88 2.27 -2.33
CA TRP A 21 5.97 3.34 -2.70
C TRP A 21 4.51 3.03 -2.33
N VAL A 22 4.07 1.79 -2.52
CA VAL A 22 2.74 1.32 -2.12
C VAL A 22 2.56 1.41 -0.61
N VAL A 23 3.54 0.94 0.17
CA VAL A 23 3.48 1.01 1.65
C VAL A 23 3.38 2.46 2.11
N ILE A 24 4.20 3.36 1.58
CA ILE A 24 4.16 4.79 1.92
C ILE A 24 2.80 5.40 1.53
N SER A 25 2.28 5.05 0.36
CA SER A 25 0.98 5.55 -0.11
C SER A 25 -0.15 5.13 0.83
N VAL A 26 -0.17 3.86 1.24
CA VAL A 26 -1.16 3.33 2.21
C VAL A 26 -1.03 4.01 3.57
N ILE A 27 0.19 4.17 4.08
CA ILE A 27 0.43 4.88 5.34
C ILE A 27 -0.09 6.31 5.26
N THR A 28 0.20 7.02 4.17
CA THR A 28 -0.26 8.40 3.94
C THR A 28 -1.79 8.46 3.90
N ASP A 29 -2.43 7.50 3.25
CA ASP A 29 -3.89 7.40 3.16
C ASP A 29 -4.53 7.15 4.54
N ILE A 30 -3.95 6.25 5.37
CA ILE A 30 -4.38 6.01 6.75
C ILE A 30 -4.35 7.31 7.56
N PHE A 31 -3.26 8.08 7.47
CA PHE A 31 -3.14 9.34 8.21
C PHE A 31 -4.08 10.43 7.71
N ARG A 32 -4.27 10.51 6.39
CA ARG A 32 -5.14 11.49 5.74
C ARG A 32 -6.63 11.20 5.92
N SER A 33 -6.97 9.96 6.23
CA SER A 33 -8.35 9.57 6.44
C SER A 33 -8.88 10.12 7.78
N ASP A 34 -9.88 11.00 7.70
CA ASP A 34 -10.48 11.70 8.85
C ASP A 34 -11.58 10.86 9.53
N ASP A 35 -11.99 9.75 8.91
CA ASP A 35 -12.96 8.78 9.40
C ASP A 35 -12.36 7.77 10.40
N LEU A 36 -11.03 7.67 10.51
CA LEU A 36 -10.38 6.86 11.53
C LEU A 36 -10.04 7.70 12.76
N ASP A 37 -10.45 7.19 13.92
CA ASP A 37 -9.93 7.64 15.21
C ASP A 37 -8.46 7.19 15.40
N GLY A 38 -7.81 7.70 16.45
CA GLY A 38 -6.39 7.41 16.71
C GLY A 38 -6.09 5.92 16.88
N TRP A 39 -7.06 5.14 17.40
CA TRP A 39 -6.94 3.69 17.57
C TRP A 39 -7.03 2.94 16.24
N GLY A 40 -7.97 3.32 15.37
CA GLY A 40 -8.09 2.78 14.02
C GLY A 40 -6.83 3.01 13.20
N LYS A 41 -6.26 4.23 13.25
CA LYS A 41 -4.97 4.54 12.58
C LYS A 41 -3.84 3.65 13.11
N GLY A 42 -3.75 3.48 14.43
CA GLY A 42 -2.73 2.65 15.06
C GLY A 42 -2.82 1.17 14.67
N LEU A 43 -4.03 0.60 14.65
CA LEU A 43 -4.25 -0.79 14.27
C LEU A 43 -3.86 -1.04 12.80
N TRP A 44 -4.29 -0.18 11.89
CA TRP A 44 -3.94 -0.28 10.47
C TRP A 44 -2.43 -0.14 10.23
N MET A 45 -1.80 0.80 10.92
CA MET A 45 -0.35 1.00 10.82
C MET A 45 0.42 -0.22 11.33
N MET A 46 0.02 -0.79 12.48
CA MET A 46 0.61 -2.02 13.02
C MET A 46 0.46 -3.19 12.03
N PHE A 47 -0.71 -3.33 11.42
CA PHE A 47 -1.01 -4.42 10.51
C PHE A 47 -0.21 -4.34 9.20
N VAL A 48 -0.02 -3.12 8.66
CA VAL A 48 0.83 -2.84 7.48
C VAL A 48 2.32 -3.02 7.79
N ILE A 49 2.79 -2.71 9.00
CA ILE A 49 4.21 -2.86 9.37
C ILE A 49 4.56 -4.33 9.62
N ILE A 50 3.74 -5.05 10.39
CA ILE A 50 4.00 -6.46 10.77
C ILE A 50 3.81 -7.38 9.56
N THR A 51 2.80 -7.10 8.76
CA THR A 51 2.40 -7.95 7.63
C THR A 51 2.22 -7.08 6.39
N PRO A 52 3.30 -6.63 5.72
CA PRO A 52 3.23 -5.66 4.64
C PRO A 52 2.30 -6.07 3.49
N TRP A 53 2.47 -7.27 2.95
CA TRP A 53 1.65 -7.78 1.84
C TRP A 53 0.18 -7.93 2.22
N LEU A 54 -0.10 -8.61 3.35
CA LEU A 54 -1.47 -8.82 3.79
C LEU A 54 -2.13 -7.51 4.25
N GLY A 55 -1.39 -6.62 4.91
CA GLY A 55 -1.94 -5.41 5.46
C GLY A 55 -2.29 -4.38 4.42
N VAL A 56 -1.45 -4.24 3.39
CA VAL A 56 -1.81 -3.43 2.21
C VAL A 56 -3.04 -4.02 1.52
N LEU A 57 -3.11 -5.34 1.32
CA LEU A 57 -4.25 -5.98 0.63
C LEU A 57 -5.55 -5.83 1.41
N LEU A 58 -5.54 -6.12 2.72
CA LEU A 58 -6.72 -5.93 3.56
C LEU A 58 -7.12 -4.45 3.60
N TYR A 59 -6.16 -3.53 3.71
CA TYR A 59 -6.45 -2.10 3.65
C TYR A 59 -7.19 -1.73 2.35
N LEU A 60 -6.69 -2.19 1.21
CA LEU A 60 -7.32 -1.94 -0.09
C LEU A 60 -8.71 -2.59 -0.22
N ILE A 61 -8.92 -3.79 0.33
CA ILE A 61 -10.24 -4.46 0.29
C ILE A 61 -11.26 -3.71 1.16
N PHE A 62 -10.86 -3.34 2.38
CA PHE A 62 -11.78 -2.71 3.33
C PHE A 62 -11.96 -1.20 3.11
N ARG A 63 -10.99 -0.51 2.50
CA ARG A 63 -10.99 0.96 2.36
C ARG A 63 -10.67 1.45 0.94
N GLY A 64 -10.48 0.57 -0.04
CA GLY A 64 -10.22 0.96 -1.43
C GLY A 64 -11.40 1.67 -2.12
N GLU A 65 -12.60 1.59 -1.54
CA GLU A 65 -13.84 2.17 -2.10
C GLU A 65 -13.90 3.70 -2.05
N GLY A 66 -12.97 4.39 -1.38
CA GLY A 66 -12.94 5.86 -1.30
C GLY A 66 -12.80 6.57 -2.66
N MET A 67 -12.29 5.88 -3.68
CA MET A 67 -12.08 6.45 -5.02
C MET A 67 -13.35 6.47 -5.89
N GLN A 68 -14.30 5.53 -5.70
CA GLN A 68 -15.45 5.40 -6.60
C GLN A 68 -16.63 6.33 -6.21
N LYS A 69 -16.73 6.73 -4.93
CA LYS A 69 -17.83 7.58 -4.45
C LYS A 69 -17.68 9.07 -4.78
N ARG A 70 -16.54 9.52 -5.32
CA ARG A 70 -16.29 10.92 -5.69
C ARG A 70 -16.43 11.22 -7.19
N SER A 71 -16.67 10.21 -8.03
CA SER A 71 -16.92 10.43 -9.46
C SER A 71 -18.41 10.58 -9.80
N MET A 72 -19.29 10.56 -8.80
CA MET A 72 -20.76 10.63 -8.96
C MET A 72 -21.41 11.81 -8.21
N GLN A 73 -20.61 12.74 -7.66
CA GLN A 73 -21.05 14.07 -7.26
C GLN A 73 -20.40 15.10 -8.17
#